data_AF-A0A261B2F6-F1
#
_entry.id   AF-A0A261B2F6-F1
#
_cell.length_a   1.000
_cell.length_b   1.000
_cell.length_c   1.000
_cell.angle_alpha   90.00
_cell.angle_beta   90.00
_cell.angle_gamma   90.00
#
_symmetry.space_group_name_H-M   'P 1'
#
loop_
_entity.id
_entity.type
_entity.pdbx_description
1 polymer ?
#
loop_
_entity_poly.entity_id
_entity_poly.type
_entity_poly.pdbx_seq_one_letter_code
_entity_poly.pdbx_strand_id
1 'polypeptide(L)'
;MISLLFVGFFGISIAILALHFIYRFLSITNNRHLKSFDSWKIVFWFMIPLLNGVTFMITGGIILCADQETNRFMKENYPGLIENTTSIDDLYYMGPFFWPKLADSSSEEYFSWKGAGGSLIVMGLINKSYSSVYNCLFYTGNHWNIYKNYELSQN
;
A
#
# COMPACT_ATOMS: atom_id res chain seq x y z
N MET A 1 -18.82 5.44 5.20
CA MET A 1 -18.68 5.49 3.72
C MET A 1 -17.71 6.58 3.27
N ILE A 2 -17.84 7.83 3.74
CA ILE A 2 -16.91 8.94 3.44
C ILE A 2 -15.46 8.63 3.84
N SER A 3 -15.23 7.99 4.99
CA SER A 3 -13.89 7.61 5.46
C SER A 3 -13.19 6.60 4.55
N LEU A 4 -13.94 5.71 3.89
CA LEU A 4 -13.40 4.75 2.92
C LEU A 4 -12.97 5.45 1.63
N LEU A 5 -13.77 6.40 1.16
CA LEU A 5 -13.42 7.24 0.02
C LEU A 5 -12.17 8.07 0.33
N PHE A 6 -12.07 8.63 1.54
CA PHE A 6 -10.90 9.38 1.98
C PHE A 6 -9.63 8.52 1.96
N VAL A 7 -9.67 7.32 2.52
CA VAL A 7 -8.52 6.38 2.49
C VAL A 7 -8.18 5.97 1.07
N GLY A 8 -9.17 5.70 0.22
CA GLY A 8 -8.97 5.38 -1.19
C GLY A 8 -8.26 6.50 -1.94
N PHE A 9 -8.76 7.74 -1.84
CA PHE A 9 -8.15 8.91 -2.48
C PHE A 9 -6.76 9.23 -1.94
N PHE A 10 -6.55 9.03 -0.63
CA PHE A 10 -5.23 9.18 -0.01
C PHE A 10 -4.23 8.17 -0.59
N GLY A 11 -4.63 6.90 -0.70
CA GLY A 11 -3.81 5.84 -1.30
C GLY A 11 -3.48 6.09 -2.77
N ILE A 12 -4.46 6.55 -3.56
CA ILE A 12 -4.26 6.93 -4.97
C ILE A 12 -3.26 8.10 -5.08
N SER A 13 -3.38 9.11 -4.22
CA SER A 13 -2.52 10.29 -4.25
C SER A 13 -1.05 9.92 -3.99
N ILE A 14 -0.79 9.07 -2.99
CA ILE A 14 0.57 8.58 -2.71
C ILE A 14 1.13 7.78 -3.89
N ALA A 15 0.31 6.93 -4.52
CA ALA A 15 0.73 6.14 -5.66
C ALA A 15 1.05 7.00 -6.90
N ILE A 16 0.29 8.08 -7.14
CA ILE A 16 0.58 9.06 -8.21
C ILE A 16 1.87 9.83 -7.92
N LEU A 17 2.11 10.24 -6.67
CA LEU A 17 3.36 10.90 -6.28
C LEU A 17 4.57 9.98 -6.52
N ALA A 18 4.47 8.70 -6.18
CA ALA A 18 5.52 7.72 -6.45
C ALA A 18 5.78 7.56 -7.97
N LEU A 19 4.73 7.51 -8.79
CA LEU A 19 4.85 7.46 -10.25
C LEU A 19 5.60 8.70 -10.79
N HIS A 20 5.31 9.88 -10.24
CA HIS A 20 5.96 11.12 -10.63
C HIS A 20 7.47 11.12 -10.31
N PHE A 21 7.88 10.56 -9.18
CA PHE A 21 9.30 10.37 -8.84
C PHE A 21 10.00 9.43 -9.81
N ILE A 22 9.36 8.31 -10.17
CA ILE A 22 9.90 7.35 -11.15
C ILE A 22 10.06 8.01 -12.52
N TYR A 23 9.06 8.78 -12.96
CA TYR A 23 9.13 9.53 -14.21
C TYR A 23 10.30 10.52 -14.22
N ARG A 24 10.45 11.33 -13.15
CA ARG A 24 11.56 12.29 -13.02
C ARG A 24 12.92 11.58 -13.05
N PHE A 25 13.04 10.44 -12.38
CA PHE A 25 14.26 9.64 -12.39
C PHE A 25 14.61 9.13 -13.79
N LEU A 26 13.63 8.55 -14.50
CA LEU A 26 13.81 8.07 -15.87
C LEU A 26 14.19 9.20 -16.83
N SER A 27 13.59 10.38 -16.69
CA SER A 27 13.90 11.58 -17.47
C SER A 27 15.36 12.02 -17.32
N ILE A 28 15.93 11.90 -16.12
CA ILE A 28 17.33 12.28 -15.85
C ILE A 28 18.31 11.25 -16.42
N THR A 29 17.97 9.96 -16.38
CA THR A 29 18.84 8.88 -16.89
C THR A 29 18.77 8.66 -18.40
N ASN A 30 17.89 9.39 -19.11
CA ASN A 30 17.66 9.27 -20.56
C ASN A 30 17.52 7.80 -21.02
N ASN A 31 16.84 6.98 -20.21
CA ASN A 31 16.72 5.55 -20.44
C ASN A 31 15.67 5.27 -21.52
N ARG A 32 15.85 4.23 -22.36
CA ARG A 32 14.94 3.83 -23.46
C ARG A 32 13.49 3.60 -22.99
N HIS A 33 13.30 3.33 -21.70
CA HIS A 33 11.98 3.19 -21.07
C HIS A 33 11.16 4.49 -21.01
N LEU A 34 11.77 5.68 -21.17
CA LEU A 34 11.06 6.96 -21.32
C LEU A 34 10.07 6.97 -22.49
N LYS A 35 10.39 6.27 -23.60
CA LYS A 35 9.50 6.18 -24.76
C LYS A 35 8.16 5.49 -24.44
N SER A 36 8.08 4.74 -23.34
CA SER A 36 6.83 4.14 -22.88
C SER A 36 5.91 5.16 -22.19
N PHE A 37 6.45 6.25 -21.66
CA PHE A 37 5.68 7.37 -21.10
C PHE A 37 5.25 8.38 -22.17
N ASP A 38 6.01 8.49 -23.26
CA ASP A 38 5.75 9.44 -24.35
C ASP A 38 4.66 8.96 -25.35
N SER A 39 4.12 7.76 -25.15
CA SER A 39 3.10 7.13 -25.99
C SER A 39 1.80 6.91 -25.23
N TRP A 40 0.72 6.51 -25.93
CA TRP A 40 -0.58 6.09 -25.35
C TRP A 40 -0.48 5.08 -24.18
N LYS A 41 0.68 4.42 -24.07
CA LYS A 41 1.03 3.51 -22.98
C LYS A 41 1.11 4.18 -21.59
N ILE A 42 1.15 5.50 -21.50
CA ILE A 42 1.07 6.23 -20.21
C ILE A 42 -0.25 5.94 -19.47
N VAL A 43 -1.34 5.68 -20.20
CA VAL A 43 -2.63 5.31 -19.60
C VAL A 43 -2.49 4.02 -18.79
N PHE A 44 -1.78 3.01 -19.31
CA PHE A 44 -1.52 1.77 -18.57
C PHE A 44 -0.66 1.99 -17.32
N TRP A 45 0.27 2.95 -17.38
CA TRP A 45 1.06 3.34 -16.21
C TRP A 45 0.23 4.02 -15.12
N PHE A 46 -0.82 4.76 -15.48
CA PHE A 46 -1.78 5.35 -14.52
C PHE A 46 -2.80 4.35 -13.96
N MET A 47 -3.11 3.29 -14.72
CA MET A 47 -4.00 2.22 -14.23
C MET A 47 -3.38 1.46 -13.06
N ILE A 48 -2.05 1.34 -12.99
CA ILE A 48 -1.36 0.66 -11.88
C ILE A 48 -1.58 1.39 -10.52
N PRO A 49 -1.32 2.70 -10.38
CA PRO A 49 -1.66 3.48 -9.18
C PRO A 49 -3.14 3.41 -8.82
N LEU A 50 -4.03 3.45 -9.84
CA LEU A 50 -5.47 3.40 -9.63
C LEU A 50 -5.91 2.05 -9.03
N LEU A 51 -5.43 0.93 -9.60
CA LEU A 51 -5.70 -0.42 -9.08
C LEU A 51 -5.14 -0.63 -7.68
N ASN A 52 -3.95 -0.08 -7.39
CA ASN A 52 -3.37 -0.11 -6.05
C ASN A 52 -4.24 0.65 -5.04
N GLY A 53 -4.70 1.85 -5.40
CA GLY A 53 -5.60 2.65 -4.56
C GLY A 53 -6.96 1.99 -4.32
N VAL A 54 -7.56 1.39 -5.35
CA VAL A 54 -8.79 0.60 -5.23
C VAL A 54 -8.59 -0.61 -4.33
N THR A 55 -7.46 -1.31 -4.45
CA THR A 55 -7.21 -2.46 -3.57
C THR A 55 -6.98 -2.02 -2.12
N PHE A 56 -6.32 -0.88 -1.90
CA PHE A 56 -6.20 -0.28 -0.58
C PHE A 56 -7.56 0.06 0.03
N MET A 57 -8.47 0.59 -0.79
CA MET A 57 -9.85 0.87 -0.40
C MET A 57 -10.63 -0.41 -0.06
N ILE A 58 -10.46 -1.49 -0.83
CA ILE A 58 -11.13 -2.79 -0.60
C ILE A 58 -10.59 -3.46 0.67
N THR A 59 -9.27 -3.60 0.80
CA THR A 59 -8.64 -4.12 2.03
C THR A 59 -9.06 -3.29 3.23
N GLY A 60 -9.13 -1.98 3.05
CA GLY A 60 -9.57 -1.07 4.08
C GLY A 60 -11.03 -1.21 4.51
N GLY A 61 -11.93 -1.41 3.54
CA GLY A 61 -13.35 -1.55 3.79
C GLY A 61 -13.79 -2.92 4.28
N ILE A 62 -13.03 -3.98 3.98
CA ILE A 62 -13.43 -5.35 4.30
C ILE A 62 -12.65 -5.91 5.51
N ILE A 63 -11.35 -5.59 5.63
CA ILE A 63 -10.47 -6.27 6.60
C ILE A 63 -10.09 -5.37 7.77
N LEU A 64 -9.97 -4.07 7.52
CA LEU A 64 -9.53 -3.09 8.51
C LEU A 64 -10.70 -2.26 9.06
N CYS A 65 -11.93 -2.52 8.61
CA CYS A 65 -13.11 -1.83 9.10
C CYS A 65 -13.37 -2.26 10.55
N ALA A 66 -13.73 -1.30 11.39
CA ALA A 66 -14.10 -1.52 12.78
C ALA A 66 -15.24 -2.54 12.85
N ASP A 67 -14.93 -3.74 13.34
CA ASP A 67 -15.91 -4.80 13.61
C ASP A 67 -16.31 -4.77 15.09
N GLN A 68 -17.41 -5.45 15.45
CA GLN A 68 -17.89 -5.52 16.83
C GLN A 68 -16.81 -6.05 17.80
N GLU A 69 -15.99 -7.00 17.36
CA GLU A 69 -14.91 -7.56 18.17
C GLU A 69 -13.80 -6.55 18.45
N THR A 70 -13.41 -5.76 17.44
CA THR A 70 -12.38 -4.74 17.61
C THR A 70 -12.90 -3.55 18.41
N ASN A 71 -14.20 -3.22 18.31
CA ASN A 71 -14.85 -2.21 19.13
C ASN A 71 -14.84 -2.64 20.62
N ARG A 72 -15.13 -3.92 20.91
CA ARG A 72 -15.02 -4.49 22.25
C ARG A 72 -13.59 -4.42 22.80
N PHE A 73 -12.59 -4.78 21.98
CA PHE A 73 -11.18 -4.68 22.36
C PHE A 73 -10.76 -3.23 22.68
N MET A 74 -11.18 -2.26 21.86
CA MET A 74 -10.89 -0.85 22.11
C MET A 74 -11.54 -0.34 23.41
N LYS A 75 -12.77 -0.79 23.72
CA LYS A 75 -13.47 -0.51 24.99
C LYS A 75 -12.71 -0.99 26.22
N GLU A 76 -12.20 -2.21 26.16
CA GLU A 76 -11.52 -2.82 27.29
C GLU A 76 -10.12 -2.26 27.53
N ASN A 77 -9.37 -1.96 26.47
CA ASN A 77 -7.95 -1.59 26.58
C ASN A 77 -7.68 -0.08 26.62
N TYR A 78 -8.61 0.74 26.13
CA TYR A 78 -8.40 2.20 26.04
C TYR A 78 -9.58 3.01 26.60
N PRO A 79 -9.97 2.79 27.87
CA PRO A 79 -11.12 3.47 28.48
C PRO A 79 -10.98 5.01 28.47
N GLY A 80 -9.76 5.54 28.66
CA GLY A 80 -9.51 6.99 28.68
C GLY A 80 -9.70 7.70 27.33
N LEU A 81 -9.64 6.97 26.21
CA LEU A 81 -9.97 7.54 24.90
C LEU A 81 -11.48 7.65 24.69
N ILE A 82 -12.25 6.82 25.39
CA ILE A 82 -13.70 6.72 25.23
C ILE A 82 -14.41 7.76 26.10
N GLU A 83 -13.87 8.08 27.27
CA GLU A 83 -14.41 9.15 28.12
C GLU A 83 -14.38 10.53 27.44
N ASN A 84 -13.37 10.77 26.59
CA ASN A 84 -13.20 12.05 25.89
C ASN A 84 -13.81 12.08 24.48
N THR A 85 -14.28 10.96 23.95
CA THR A 85 -14.78 10.87 22.56
C THR A 85 -16.26 10.50 22.54
N THR A 86 -17.05 11.23 21.74
CA THR A 86 -18.47 10.91 21.53
C THR A 86 -18.57 9.60 20.73
N SER A 87 -18.85 8.48 21.38
CA SER A 87 -19.05 7.14 20.78
C SER A 87 -17.85 6.53 20.03
N ILE A 88 -17.58 5.24 20.25
CA ILE A 88 -16.58 4.50 19.43
C ILE A 88 -17.07 4.29 18.00
N ASP A 89 -18.37 4.36 17.78
CA ASP A 89 -18.94 4.23 16.45
C ASP A 89 -18.57 5.44 15.56
N ASP A 90 -18.22 6.57 16.17
CA ASP A 90 -17.70 7.77 15.48
C ASP A 90 -16.17 7.75 15.34
N LEU A 91 -15.48 6.87 16.08
CA LEU A 91 -14.03 6.72 16.01
C LEU A 91 -13.66 5.82 14.83
N TYR A 92 -13.25 6.44 13.72
CA TYR A 92 -12.73 5.71 12.57
C TYR A 92 -11.30 5.22 12.83
N TYR A 93 -11.17 4.04 13.44
CA TYR A 93 -9.89 3.35 13.60
C TYR A 93 -9.77 2.20 12.58
N MET A 94 -8.54 1.95 12.14
CA MET A 94 -8.26 1.06 11.02
C MET A 94 -6.97 0.29 11.31
N GLY A 95 -7.04 -1.04 11.46
CA GLY A 95 -5.88 -1.85 11.83
C GLY A 95 -6.12 -3.35 11.67
N PRO A 96 -5.10 -4.14 11.29
CA PRO A 96 -5.26 -5.58 11.14
C PRO A 96 -5.40 -6.19 12.53
N PHE A 97 -6.62 -6.64 12.83
CA PHE A 97 -6.91 -7.26 14.11
C PHE A 97 -6.85 -8.77 13.97
N PHE A 98 -5.76 -9.35 14.47
CA PHE A 98 -5.46 -10.75 14.24
C PHE A 98 -5.82 -11.68 15.41
N TRP A 99 -5.94 -11.17 16.65
CA TRP A 99 -6.23 -11.95 17.87
C TRP A 99 -7.49 -11.42 18.60
N PRO A 100 -8.69 -11.61 18.04
CA PRO A 100 -9.94 -11.40 18.78
C PRO A 100 -10.17 -12.45 19.89
N LYS A 101 -10.80 -12.02 20.99
CA LYS A 101 -11.30 -12.89 22.06
C LYS A 101 -12.59 -13.59 21.63
N LEU A 102 -12.71 -14.89 21.89
CA LEU A 102 -13.91 -15.67 21.60
C LEU A 102 -15.12 -15.16 22.42
N ALA A 103 -16.34 -15.26 21.86
CA ALA A 103 -17.55 -14.68 22.44
C ALA A 103 -17.92 -15.24 23.83
N ASP A 104 -17.47 -16.45 24.17
CA ASP A 104 -17.89 -17.20 25.38
C ASP A 104 -16.77 -17.45 26.41
N SER A 105 -15.53 -17.04 26.14
CA SER A 105 -14.40 -17.24 27.07
C SER A 105 -13.46 -16.04 27.04
N SER A 106 -13.28 -15.39 28.18
CA SER A 106 -12.45 -14.18 28.34
C SER A 106 -10.94 -14.41 28.14
N SER A 107 -10.52 -15.68 28.05
CA SER A 107 -9.12 -16.12 28.00
C SER A 107 -8.69 -16.79 26.70
N GLU A 108 -9.63 -17.12 25.79
CA GLU A 108 -9.28 -17.81 24.53
C GLU A 108 -9.36 -16.84 23.35
N GLU A 109 -8.21 -16.67 22.69
CA GLU A 109 -8.04 -15.86 21.49
C GLU A 109 -7.96 -16.80 20.28
N TYR A 110 -8.54 -16.39 19.16
CA TYR A 110 -8.46 -17.14 17.90
C TYR A 110 -7.78 -16.33 16.82
N PHE A 111 -7.11 -17.00 15.88
CA PHE A 111 -6.47 -16.34 14.76
C PHE A 111 -7.50 -15.88 13.73
N SER A 112 -7.64 -14.57 13.56
CA SER A 112 -8.53 -13.98 12.56
C SER A 112 -7.98 -14.17 11.16
N TRP A 113 -8.56 -15.13 10.45
CA TRP A 113 -8.29 -15.36 9.02
C TRP A 113 -8.67 -14.18 8.13
N LYS A 114 -9.60 -13.33 8.57
CA LYS A 114 -9.96 -12.09 7.87
C LYS A 114 -8.77 -11.12 7.86
N GLY A 115 -8.15 -10.89 9.01
CA GLY A 115 -6.94 -10.06 9.14
C GLY A 115 -5.77 -10.61 8.32
N ALA A 116 -5.52 -11.92 8.45
CA ALA A 116 -4.47 -12.61 7.70
C ALA A 116 -4.65 -12.51 6.18
N GLY A 117 -5.87 -12.70 5.69
CA GLY A 117 -6.20 -12.59 4.27
C GLY A 117 -5.90 -11.19 3.72
N GLY A 118 -6.26 -10.14 4.46
CA GLY A 118 -5.97 -8.77 4.02
C GLY A 118 -4.49 -8.43 4.00
N SER A 119 -3.74 -8.86 5.02
CA SER A 119 -2.28 -8.67 5.05
C SER A 119 -1.59 -9.41 3.91
N LEU A 120 -2.04 -10.62 3.58
CA LEU A 120 -1.50 -11.39 2.45
C LEU A 120 -1.77 -10.72 1.09
N ILE A 121 -2.96 -10.16 0.88
CA ILE A 121 -3.30 -9.43 -0.35
C ILE A 121 -2.40 -8.18 -0.49
N VAL A 122 -2.21 -7.42 0.60
CA VAL A 122 -1.35 -6.25 0.61
C VAL A 122 0.11 -6.63 0.35
N MET A 123 0.63 -7.66 1.02
CA MET A 123 1.99 -8.18 0.78
C MET A 123 2.17 -8.67 -0.67
N GLY A 124 1.16 -9.33 -1.25
CA GLY A 124 1.21 -9.79 -2.65
C GLY A 124 1.36 -8.65 -3.65
N LEU A 125 0.65 -7.54 -3.44
CA LEU A 125 0.72 -6.36 -4.30
C LEU A 125 2.07 -5.65 -4.18
N ILE A 126 2.53 -5.48 -2.94
CA ILE A 126 3.82 -4.87 -2.63
C ILE A 126 4.97 -5.65 -3.30
N ASN A 127 4.94 -6.99 -3.23
CA ASN A 127 5.94 -7.85 -3.86
C ASN A 127 5.98 -7.75 -5.39
N LYS A 128 4.81 -7.61 -6.03
CA LYS A 128 4.71 -7.40 -7.49
C LYS A 128 5.34 -6.07 -7.92
N SER A 129 5.09 -5.01 -7.14
CA SER A 129 5.68 -3.68 -7.39
C SER A 129 7.20 -3.70 -7.22
N TYR A 130 7.72 -4.32 -6.16
CA TYR A 130 9.17 -4.42 -5.95
C TYR A 130 9.85 -5.16 -7.09
N SER A 131 9.33 -6.30 -7.54
CA SER A 131 9.96 -7.10 -8.60
C SER A 131 10.10 -6.33 -9.93
N SER A 132 9.15 -5.44 -10.24
CA SER A 132 9.21 -4.58 -11.43
C SER A 132 10.27 -3.49 -11.31
N VAL A 133 10.38 -2.87 -10.13
CA VAL A 133 11.39 -1.83 -9.84
C VAL A 133 12.79 -2.43 -9.75
N TYR A 134 12.95 -3.60 -9.12
CA TYR A 134 14.22 -4.34 -9.07
C TYR A 134 14.70 -4.74 -10.46
N ASN A 135 13.81 -5.24 -11.32
CA ASN A 135 14.16 -5.49 -12.72
C ASN A 135 14.64 -4.20 -13.39
N CYS A 136 13.88 -3.11 -13.29
CA CYS A 136 14.27 -1.83 -13.89
C CYS A 136 15.63 -1.32 -13.38
N LEU A 137 15.88 -1.39 -12.07
CA LEU A 137 17.15 -0.99 -11.45
C LEU A 137 18.31 -1.90 -11.89
N PHE A 138 18.11 -3.21 -11.95
CA PHE A 138 19.14 -4.16 -12.39
C PHE A 138 19.54 -3.95 -13.85
N TYR A 139 18.56 -3.74 -14.74
CA TYR A 139 18.82 -3.40 -16.14
C TYR A 139 19.56 -2.05 -16.27
N THR A 140 19.23 -1.06 -15.44
CA THR A 140 19.86 0.27 -15.49
C THR A 140 21.26 0.27 -14.88
N GLY A 141 21.50 -0.47 -13.80
CA GLY A 141 22.80 -0.63 -13.15
C GLY A 141 23.84 -1.33 -14.04
N ASN A 142 23.42 -2.34 -14.80
CA ASN A 142 24.27 -2.96 -15.81
C ASN A 142 24.62 -1.98 -16.93
N HIS A 143 23.67 -1.16 -17.38
CA HIS A 143 23.91 -0.16 -18.42
C HIS A 143 24.87 0.96 -17.95
N TRP A 144 24.76 1.41 -16.70
CA TRP A 144 25.67 2.39 -16.10
C TRP A 144 27.10 1.87 -15.92
N ASN A 145 27.26 0.62 -15.48
CA ASN A 145 28.58 -0.02 -15.40
C ASN A 145 29.24 -0.16 -16.77
N ILE A 146 28.46 -0.41 -17.83
CA ILE A 146 28.98 -0.45 -19.20
C ILE A 146 29.47 0.95 -19.62
N TYR A 147 28.69 2.01 -19.42
CA TYR A 147 29.12 3.38 -19.75
C TYR A 147 30.38 3.82 -18.99
N LYS A 148 30.44 3.54 -17.68
CA LYS A 148 31.62 3.86 -16.86
C LYS A 148 32.87 3.10 -17.32
N ASN A 149 32.73 1.84 -17.74
CA ASN A 149 33.85 1.07 -18.29
C ASN A 149 34.27 1.55 -19.68
N TYR A 150 33.35 2.06 -20.51
CA TYR A 150 33.69 2.67 -21.80
C TYR A 150 34.44 3.99 -21.64
N GLU A 151 34.07 4.86 -20.69
CA GLU A 151 34.82 6.09 -20.41
C GLU A 151 36.22 5.81 -19.83
N LEU A 152 36.36 4.78 -18.99
CA LEU A 152 37.65 4.36 -18.43
C LEU A 152 38.56 3.65 -19.45
N SER A 153 38.03 3.15 -20.57
CA SER A 153 38.84 2.55 -21.64
C SER A 153 39.31 3.57 -22.70
N GLN A 154 38.80 4.81 -22.64
CA GLN A 154 39.11 5.88 -23.58
C GLN A 154 40.08 6.93 -22.99
N ASN A 155 40.41 6.83 -21.71
CA ASN A 155 41.49 7.56 -21.00
C ASN A 155 42.65 6.60 -20.71
#